data_AF-X0T9R1-F1
#
_entry.id   AF-X0T9R1-F1
#
_cell.length_a   1.000
_cell.length_b   1.000
_cell.length_c   1.000
_cell.angle_alpha   90.00
_cell.angle_beta   90.00
_cell.angle_gamma   90.00
#
_symmetry.space_group_name_H-M   'P 1'
#
loop_
_entity.id
_entity.type
_entity.pdbx_description
1 polymer ?
#
loop_
_entity_poly.entity_id
_entity_poly.type
_entity_poly.pdbx_seq_one_letter_code
_entity_poly.pdbx_strand_id
1 'polypeptide(L)'
;PLELATLFGYIGGGMSLYVVYAHWAALHGWGMSSSPQIEEIRDYARDRGPIYLSHEKEEVRKANKHLTTIRWDIGLGAFVLFFVSCAFLVAGAAVLHPRHLLPGGYVLLSHQKAIWEQLSPVMVPVYYVTILAALWGTLYAIPELYARVNHEFLGALFPTIRRTPYRKVFLYVGIYIGVVSVFVMWTGMKPVTMMDIAAMISTNIGIMLVCYGVLWLNASLPREYRMGKVFLVGIIITAAILTLVSAVSVTQMWAKYLGN
;
A
#
# COMPACT_ATOMS: atom_id res chain seq x y z
N PRO A 1 -21.41 -6.68 1.45
CA PRO A 1 -20.85 -6.24 0.16
C PRO A 1 -19.73 -5.19 0.29
N LEU A 2 -19.98 -4.08 1.01
CA LEU A 2 -18.96 -3.04 1.24
C LEU A 2 -17.84 -3.54 2.16
N GLU A 3 -18.16 -4.23 3.25
CA GLU A 3 -17.14 -4.83 4.14
C GLU A 3 -16.21 -5.77 3.36
N LEU A 4 -16.75 -6.55 2.42
CA LEU A 4 -15.97 -7.38 1.50
C LEU A 4 -15.06 -6.54 0.59
N ALA A 5 -15.56 -5.44 0.03
CA ALA A 5 -14.77 -4.56 -0.84
C ALA A 5 -13.65 -3.83 -0.07
N THR A 6 -13.95 -3.32 1.12
CA THR A 6 -12.96 -2.72 2.03
C THR A 6 -11.93 -3.75 2.48
N LEU A 7 -12.36 -4.98 2.75
CA LEU A 7 -11.51 -6.09 3.16
C LEU A 7 -10.60 -6.57 2.01
N PHE A 8 -11.10 -6.66 0.79
CA PHE A 8 -10.24 -6.90 -0.39
C PHE A 8 -9.28 -5.74 -0.66
N GLY A 9 -9.68 -4.50 -0.39
CA GLY A 9 -8.80 -3.34 -0.39
C GLY A 9 -7.66 -3.49 0.63
N TYR A 10 -7.95 -3.97 1.84
CA TYR A 10 -6.94 -4.29 2.86
C TYR A 10 -5.95 -5.37 2.39
N ILE A 11 -6.45 -6.41 1.73
CA ILE A 11 -5.63 -7.52 1.22
C ILE A 11 -4.74 -7.06 0.04
N GLY A 12 -5.16 -6.06 -0.74
CA GLY A 12 -4.39 -5.52 -1.86
C GLY A 12 -3.20 -4.63 -1.46
N GLY A 13 -3.11 -4.21 -0.19
CA GLY A 13 -2.11 -3.25 0.28
C GLY A 13 -2.50 -1.80 -0.01
N GLY A 14 -1.90 -0.84 0.71
CA GLY A 14 -2.21 0.58 0.55
C GLY A 14 -1.51 1.22 -0.66
N MET A 15 -2.09 2.31 -1.19
CA MET A 15 -1.51 3.15 -2.24
C MET A 15 -0.02 3.43 -2.06
N SER A 16 0.39 3.78 -0.83
CA SER A 16 1.77 4.15 -0.50
C SER A 16 2.77 3.04 -0.79
N LEU A 17 2.38 1.76 -0.67
CA LEU A 17 3.27 0.63 -0.96
C LEU A 17 3.61 0.56 -2.45
N TYR A 18 2.64 0.81 -3.33
CA TYR A 18 2.87 0.80 -4.77
C TYR A 18 3.88 1.87 -5.22
N VAL A 19 3.87 3.04 -4.56
CA VAL A 19 4.81 4.12 -4.86
C VAL A 19 6.18 3.87 -4.23
N VAL A 20 6.22 3.55 -2.94
CA VAL A 20 7.50 3.37 -2.22
C VAL A 20 8.26 2.16 -2.71
N TYR A 21 7.57 1.09 -3.12
CA TYR A 21 8.25 -0.11 -3.58
C TYR A 21 9.13 0.15 -4.81
N ALA A 22 8.67 0.97 -5.76
CA ALA A 22 9.49 1.39 -6.89
C ALA A 22 10.74 2.16 -6.44
N HIS A 23 10.60 3.02 -5.42
CA HIS A 23 11.72 3.74 -4.82
C HIS A 23 12.69 2.81 -4.06
N TRP A 24 12.19 1.82 -3.31
CA TRP A 24 13.05 0.82 -2.64
C TRP A 24 13.83 -0.03 -3.64
N ALA A 25 13.21 -0.44 -4.74
CA ALA A 25 13.92 -1.12 -5.83
C ALA A 25 15.05 -0.23 -6.38
N ALA A 26 14.78 1.06 -6.58
CA ALA A 26 15.77 2.02 -7.06
C ALA A 26 16.94 2.22 -6.07
N LEU A 27 16.68 2.29 -4.77
CA LEU A 27 17.72 2.43 -3.73
C LEU A 27 18.70 1.25 -3.71
N HIS A 28 18.22 0.05 -3.98
CA HIS A 28 19.05 -1.16 -4.05
C HIS A 28 19.77 -1.29 -5.41
N GLY A 29 19.72 -0.26 -6.26
CA GLY A 29 20.41 -0.23 -7.55
C GLY A 29 19.78 -1.15 -8.61
N TRP A 30 18.52 -1.59 -8.44
CA TRP A 30 17.91 -2.48 -9.42
C TRP A 30 17.68 -1.78 -10.76
N GLY A 31 17.97 -2.51 -11.84
CA GLY A 31 17.82 -2.02 -13.22
C GLY A 31 18.73 -0.82 -13.49
N MET A 32 18.18 0.20 -14.17
CA MET A 32 18.92 1.42 -14.52
C MET A 32 19.33 2.26 -13.31
N SER A 33 18.76 2.01 -12.13
CA SER A 33 19.03 2.79 -10.91
C SER A 33 20.44 2.60 -10.35
N SER A 34 21.16 1.54 -10.75
CA SER A 34 22.58 1.36 -10.44
C SER A 34 23.52 2.16 -11.34
N SER A 35 23.00 2.82 -12.39
CA SER A 35 23.83 3.60 -13.30
C SER A 35 24.48 4.78 -12.57
N PRO A 36 25.79 5.03 -12.74
CA PRO A 36 26.44 6.24 -12.24
C PRO A 36 25.80 7.54 -12.73
N GLN A 37 25.09 7.49 -13.87
CA GLN A 37 24.44 8.64 -14.53
C GLN A 37 22.94 8.74 -14.19
N ILE A 38 22.46 8.05 -13.15
CA ILE A 38 21.02 7.97 -12.86
C ILE A 38 20.35 9.34 -12.67
N GLU A 39 21.03 10.30 -12.05
CA GLU A 39 20.46 11.64 -11.84
C GLU A 39 20.37 12.44 -13.13
N GLU A 40 21.35 12.32 -14.04
CA GLU A 40 21.28 12.92 -15.36
C GLU A 40 20.13 12.33 -16.19
N ILE A 41 19.95 11.00 -16.13
CA ILE A 41 18.85 10.30 -16.80
C ILE A 41 17.50 10.77 -16.25
N ARG A 42 17.37 10.95 -14.93
CA ARG A 42 16.13 11.42 -14.29
C ARG A 42 15.80 12.86 -14.64
N ASP A 43 16.79 13.75 -14.63
CA ASP A 43 16.61 15.15 -15.02
C ASP A 43 16.24 15.23 -16.52
N TYR A 44 16.89 14.45 -17.39
CA TYR A 44 16.54 14.37 -18.82
C TYR A 44 15.12 13.80 -19.05
N ALA A 45 14.74 12.76 -18.32
CA ALA A 45 13.41 12.16 -18.40
C ALA A 45 12.29 13.12 -17.98
N ARG A 46 12.59 14.03 -17.04
CA ARG A 46 11.65 15.06 -16.58
C ARG A 46 11.38 16.10 -17.67
N ASP A 47 12.42 16.51 -18.39
CA ASP A 47 12.31 17.57 -19.40
C ASP A 47 11.79 17.07 -20.75
N ARG A 48 12.19 15.86 -21.15
CA ARG A 48 11.91 15.34 -22.51
C ARG A 48 11.11 14.04 -22.55
N GLY A 49 10.71 13.50 -21.39
CA GLY A 49 10.01 12.23 -21.31
C GLY A 49 10.93 11.01 -21.52
N PRO A 50 10.38 9.79 -21.72
CA PRO A 50 11.14 8.54 -21.70
C PRO A 50 11.97 8.26 -22.97
N ILE A 51 12.47 9.30 -23.63
CA ILE A 51 13.26 9.23 -24.88
C ILE A 51 14.62 8.52 -24.67
N TYR A 52 15.08 8.38 -23.43
CA TYR A 52 16.34 7.71 -23.09
C TYR A 52 16.27 6.17 -23.19
N LEU A 53 15.09 5.58 -23.39
CA LEU A 53 14.93 4.13 -23.51
C LEU A 53 15.27 3.66 -24.93
N SER A 54 16.12 2.64 -25.06
CA SER A 54 16.47 2.05 -26.35
C SER A 54 15.29 1.29 -26.95
N HIS A 55 15.07 1.44 -28.27
CA HIS A 55 14.08 0.64 -29.01
C HIS A 55 14.66 -0.69 -29.52
N GLU A 56 15.94 -0.97 -29.29
CA GLU A 56 16.57 -2.20 -29.73
C GLU A 56 16.02 -3.41 -28.98
N LYS A 57 15.63 -4.45 -29.73
CA LYS A 57 14.98 -5.66 -29.19
C LYS A 57 15.82 -6.35 -28.11
N GLU A 58 17.14 -6.31 -28.23
CA GLU A 58 18.03 -6.94 -27.26
C GLU A 58 18.02 -6.21 -25.92
N GLU A 59 18.12 -4.88 -25.93
CA GLU A 59 18.07 -4.05 -24.73
C GLU A 59 16.70 -4.08 -24.06
N VAL A 60 15.62 -4.10 -24.85
CA VAL A 60 14.26 -4.32 -24.34
C VAL A 60 14.14 -5.69 -23.66
N ARG A 61 14.74 -6.74 -24.23
CA ARG A 61 14.72 -8.09 -23.64
C ARG A 61 15.51 -8.15 -22.32
N LYS A 62 16.68 -7.49 -22.26
CA LYS A 62 17.48 -7.36 -21.04
C LYS A 62 16.68 -6.65 -19.94
N ALA A 63 16.08 -5.51 -20.25
CA ALA A 63 15.23 -4.77 -19.31
C ALA A 63 14.07 -5.61 -18.77
N ASN A 64 13.35 -6.30 -19.65
CA ASN A 64 12.26 -7.20 -19.26
C ASN A 64 12.74 -8.37 -18.38
N LYS A 65 13.93 -8.92 -18.64
CA LYS A 65 14.53 -9.97 -17.81
C LYS A 65 14.81 -9.44 -16.39
N HIS A 66 15.34 -8.24 -16.24
CA HIS A 66 15.56 -7.63 -14.91
C HIS A 66 14.26 -7.40 -14.13
N LEU A 67 13.15 -7.11 -14.83
CA LEU A 67 11.83 -6.98 -14.19
C LEU A 67 11.29 -8.32 -13.68
N THR A 68 11.75 -9.48 -14.17
CA THR A 68 11.22 -10.77 -13.72
C THR A 68 11.45 -11.03 -12.24
N THR A 69 12.60 -10.64 -11.68
CA THR A 69 12.88 -10.82 -10.25
C THR A 69 11.94 -9.99 -9.39
N ILE A 70 11.69 -8.74 -9.79
CA ILE A 70 10.75 -7.86 -9.10
C ILE A 70 9.33 -8.43 -9.15
N ARG A 71 8.93 -9.02 -10.29
CA ARG A 71 7.61 -9.68 -10.43
C ARG A 71 7.47 -10.90 -9.54
N TRP A 72 8.54 -11.67 -9.36
CA TRP A 72 8.55 -12.81 -8.45
C TRP A 72 8.45 -12.38 -6.99
N ASP A 73 9.16 -11.32 -6.58
CA ASP A 73 9.10 -10.80 -5.22
C ASP A 73 7.68 -10.32 -4.86
N ILE A 74 7.10 -9.45 -5.69
CA ILE A 74 5.72 -8.97 -5.52
C ILE A 74 4.73 -10.14 -5.60
N GLY A 75 4.92 -11.06 -6.55
CA GLY A 75 4.03 -12.19 -6.78
C GLY A 75 4.00 -13.16 -5.61
N LEU A 76 5.17 -13.49 -5.05
CA LEU A 76 5.28 -14.35 -3.88
C LEU A 76 4.70 -13.66 -2.63
N GLY A 77 4.97 -12.36 -2.46
CA GLY A 77 4.37 -11.57 -1.38
C GLY A 77 2.84 -11.55 -1.44
N ALA A 78 2.27 -11.27 -2.61
CA ALA A 78 0.82 -11.30 -2.83
C ALA A 78 0.23 -12.69 -2.61
N PHE A 79 0.93 -13.76 -3.04
CA PHE A 79 0.51 -15.14 -2.83
C PHE A 79 0.44 -15.49 -1.34
N VAL A 80 1.48 -15.19 -0.57
CA VAL A 80 1.50 -15.42 0.88
C VAL A 80 0.39 -14.61 1.57
N LEU A 81 0.25 -13.33 1.21
CA LEU A 81 -0.78 -12.46 1.78
C LEU A 81 -2.19 -12.98 1.52
N PHE A 82 -2.46 -13.50 0.32
CA PHE A 82 -3.73 -14.12 -0.02
C PHE A 82 -4.04 -15.32 0.89
N PHE A 83 -3.10 -16.26 1.07
CA PHE A 83 -3.33 -17.44 1.90
C PHE A 83 -3.52 -17.10 3.38
N VAL A 84 -2.69 -16.20 3.91
CA VAL A 84 -2.80 -15.75 5.31
C VAL A 84 -4.14 -15.06 5.53
N SER A 85 -4.56 -14.18 4.61
CA SER A 85 -5.85 -13.48 4.70
C SER A 85 -7.03 -14.45 4.66
N CYS A 86 -7.00 -15.42 3.73
CA CYS A 86 -8.01 -16.47 3.66
C CYS A 86 -8.08 -17.29 4.96
N ALA A 87 -6.94 -17.66 5.54
CA ALA A 87 -6.90 -18.40 6.80
C ALA A 87 -7.54 -17.60 7.96
N PHE A 88 -7.22 -16.31 8.08
CA PHE A 88 -7.82 -15.44 9.10
C PHE A 88 -9.32 -15.24 8.89
N LEU A 89 -9.79 -15.14 7.64
CA LEU A 89 -11.22 -15.03 7.33
C LEU A 89 -11.98 -16.30 7.72
N VAL A 90 -11.45 -17.46 7.34
CA VAL A 90 -12.05 -18.75 7.69
C VAL A 90 -12.06 -18.95 9.21
N ALA A 91 -10.95 -18.64 9.89
CA ALA A 91 -10.88 -18.72 11.35
C ALA A 91 -11.86 -17.76 12.04
N GLY A 92 -11.99 -16.52 11.56
CA GLY A 92 -12.97 -15.56 12.05
C GLY A 92 -14.41 -16.05 11.87
N ALA A 93 -14.75 -16.60 10.70
CA ALA A 93 -16.07 -17.13 10.42
C ALA A 93 -16.39 -18.41 11.23
N ALA A 94 -15.42 -19.28 11.47
CA ALA A 94 -15.63 -20.55 12.18
C ALA A 94 -15.66 -20.37 13.71
N VAL A 95 -14.88 -19.43 14.25
CA VAL A 95 -14.67 -19.30 15.70
C VAL A 95 -15.35 -18.06 16.29
N LEU A 96 -15.17 -16.90 15.67
CA LEU A 96 -15.64 -15.63 16.24
C LEU A 96 -17.12 -15.39 15.95
N HIS A 97 -17.56 -15.68 14.72
CA HIS A 97 -18.94 -15.46 14.31
C HIS A 97 -19.97 -16.24 15.16
N PRO A 98 -19.81 -17.56 15.42
CA PRO A 98 -20.78 -18.31 16.25
C PRO A 98 -20.85 -17.84 17.71
N ARG A 99 -19.79 -17.17 18.19
CA ARG A 99 -19.69 -16.67 19.57
C ARG A 99 -20.14 -15.22 19.70
N HIS A 100 -20.62 -14.60 18.62
CA HIS A 100 -20.97 -13.17 18.55
C HIS A 100 -19.84 -12.24 19.05
N LEU A 101 -18.59 -12.69 18.94
CA LEU A 101 -17.39 -11.91 19.29
C LEU A 101 -17.01 -11.02 18.10
N LEU A 102 -17.98 -10.22 17.64
CA LEU A 102 -17.75 -9.28 16.55
C LEU A 102 -16.82 -8.18 17.06
N PRO A 103 -15.75 -7.85 16.31
CA PRO A 103 -14.80 -6.83 16.72
C PRO A 103 -15.49 -5.46 16.87
N GLY A 104 -15.57 -4.95 18.10
CA GLY A 104 -16.19 -3.68 18.43
C GLY A 104 -15.31 -2.82 19.35
N GLY A 105 -15.11 -1.55 18.99
CA GLY A 105 -14.39 -0.58 19.82
C GLY A 105 -12.90 -0.92 20.03
N TYR A 106 -12.46 -0.99 21.28
CA TYR A 106 -11.06 -1.27 21.66
C TYR A 106 -10.74 -2.76 21.81
N VAL A 107 -11.73 -3.65 21.70
CA VAL A 107 -11.60 -5.08 22.04
C VAL A 107 -11.25 -5.95 20.82
N LEU A 108 -10.86 -5.31 19.70
CA LEU A 108 -10.62 -5.95 18.41
C LEU A 108 -9.60 -7.10 18.49
N LEU A 109 -8.44 -6.84 19.11
CA LEU A 109 -7.35 -7.82 19.29
C LEU A 109 -7.67 -8.83 20.41
N SER A 110 -8.39 -8.40 21.43
CA SER A 110 -8.73 -9.26 22.57
C SER A 110 -9.76 -10.33 22.21
N HIS A 111 -10.64 -10.08 21.22
CA HIS A 111 -11.55 -11.11 20.73
C HIS A 111 -10.86 -12.13 19.83
N GLN A 112 -9.88 -11.71 19.04
CA GLN A 112 -9.10 -12.61 18.16
C GLN A 112 -8.30 -13.68 18.92
N LYS A 113 -7.96 -13.45 20.19
CA LYS A 113 -7.32 -14.48 21.05
C LYS A 113 -8.16 -15.75 21.18
N ALA A 114 -9.49 -15.65 21.07
CA ALA A 114 -10.40 -16.77 21.21
C ALA A 114 -10.21 -17.85 20.12
N ILE A 115 -9.63 -17.49 18.97
CA ILE A 115 -9.24 -18.44 17.92
C ILE A 115 -8.13 -19.37 18.44
N TRP A 116 -7.14 -18.80 19.11
CA TRP A 116 -5.96 -19.52 19.58
C TRP A 116 -6.23 -20.31 20.86
N GLU A 117 -7.08 -19.78 21.75
CA GLU A 117 -7.55 -20.48 22.95
C GLU A 117 -8.24 -21.81 22.62
N GLN A 118 -8.91 -21.93 21.48
CA GLN A 118 -9.53 -23.19 21.05
C GLN A 118 -8.52 -24.26 20.65
N LEU A 119 -7.34 -23.87 20.15
CA LEU A 119 -6.31 -24.80 19.73
C LEU A 119 -5.52 -25.32 20.93
N SER A 120 -5.02 -24.40 21.76
CA SER A 120 -4.29 -24.72 22.99
C SER A 120 -4.08 -23.46 23.83
N PRO A 121 -4.16 -23.53 25.17
CA PRO A 121 -3.84 -22.40 26.06
C PRO A 121 -2.45 -21.79 25.84
N VAL A 122 -1.47 -22.60 25.38
CA VAL A 122 -0.09 -22.15 25.10
C VAL A 122 -0.02 -21.24 23.87
N MET A 123 -0.99 -21.30 22.96
CA MET A 123 -1.00 -20.45 21.76
C MET A 123 -1.38 -18.99 22.05
N VAL A 124 -1.99 -18.71 23.21
CA VAL A 124 -2.36 -17.35 23.62
C VAL A 124 -1.15 -16.43 23.79
N PRO A 125 -0.10 -16.80 24.58
CA PRO A 125 1.11 -15.98 24.66
C PRO A 125 1.84 -15.88 23.30
N VAL A 126 1.85 -16.96 22.50
CA VAL A 126 2.44 -16.93 21.15
C VAL A 126 1.72 -15.91 20.26
N TYR A 127 0.39 -15.85 20.33
CA TYR A 127 -0.42 -14.86 19.62
C TYR A 127 -0.04 -13.43 20.03
N TYR A 128 0.08 -13.13 21.32
CA TYR A 128 0.48 -11.80 21.77
C TYR A 128 1.89 -11.40 21.32
N VAL A 129 2.86 -12.32 21.36
CA VAL A 129 4.21 -12.08 20.82
C VAL A 129 4.15 -11.80 19.32
N THR A 130 3.33 -12.54 18.59
CA THR A 130 3.15 -12.35 17.14
C THR A 130 2.53 -11.00 16.81
N ILE A 131 1.48 -10.57 17.55
CA ILE A 131 0.91 -9.23 17.39
C ILE A 131 1.96 -8.16 17.67
N LEU A 132 2.73 -8.32 18.76
CA LEU A 132 3.75 -7.35 19.12
C LEU A 132 4.81 -7.23 18.02
N ALA A 133 5.26 -8.35 17.47
CA ALA A 133 6.18 -8.37 16.33
C ALA A 133 5.58 -7.70 15.09
N ALA A 134 4.30 -7.96 14.77
CA ALA A 134 3.61 -7.35 13.64
C ALA A 134 3.42 -5.83 13.80
N LEU A 135 3.00 -5.39 15.00
CA LEU A 135 2.84 -3.96 15.33
C LEU A 135 4.20 -3.25 15.33
N TRP A 136 5.25 -3.89 15.84
CA TRP A 136 6.61 -3.34 15.83
C TRP A 136 7.12 -3.13 14.40
N GLY A 137 6.97 -4.14 13.54
CA GLY A 137 7.34 -4.01 12.12
C GLY A 137 6.59 -2.89 11.42
N THR A 138 5.29 -2.76 11.72
CA THR A 138 4.44 -1.68 11.20
C THR A 138 4.90 -0.30 11.70
N LEU A 139 5.21 -0.18 13.00
CA LEU A 139 5.67 1.07 13.62
C LEU A 139 7.02 1.53 13.05
N TYR A 140 7.90 0.58 12.72
CA TYR A 140 9.18 0.90 12.08
C TYR A 140 9.00 1.29 10.60
N ALA A 141 8.18 0.53 9.86
CA ALA A 141 8.03 0.71 8.42
C ALA A 141 7.22 1.96 8.03
N ILE A 142 6.16 2.28 8.78
CA ILE A 142 5.21 3.35 8.43
C ILE A 142 5.88 4.74 8.34
N PRO A 143 6.65 5.21 9.34
CA PRO A 143 7.29 6.52 9.27
C PRO A 143 8.27 6.60 8.10
N GLU A 144 9.02 5.52 7.85
CA GLU A 144 9.96 5.46 6.73
C GLU A 144 9.22 5.54 5.39
N LEU A 145 8.17 4.73 5.23
CA LEU A 145 7.32 4.70 4.06
C LEU A 145 6.73 6.09 3.77
N TYR A 146 6.09 6.72 4.75
CA TYR A 146 5.52 8.06 4.54
C TYR A 146 6.60 9.12 4.31
N ALA A 147 7.75 9.05 4.99
CA ALA A 147 8.84 9.99 4.75
C ALA A 147 9.35 9.91 3.30
N ARG A 148 9.48 8.69 2.75
CA ARG A 148 9.90 8.47 1.37
C ARG A 148 8.86 8.94 0.36
N VAL A 149 7.59 8.58 0.55
CA VAL A 149 6.49 9.10 -0.29
C VAL A 149 6.53 10.61 -0.33
N ASN A 150 6.56 11.26 0.85
CA ASN A 150 6.56 12.71 0.93
C ASN A 150 7.80 13.33 0.30
N HIS A 151 8.99 12.75 0.50
CA HIS A 151 10.22 13.28 -0.09
C HIS A 151 10.21 13.20 -1.62
N GLU A 152 9.76 12.09 -2.19
CA GLU A 152 9.66 11.89 -3.64
C GLU A 152 8.58 12.77 -4.27
N PHE A 153 7.34 12.70 -3.77
CA PHE A 153 6.23 13.48 -4.33
C PHE A 153 6.41 14.97 -4.13
N LEU A 154 6.73 15.41 -2.90
CA LEU A 154 6.94 16.83 -2.64
C LEU A 154 8.25 17.32 -3.24
N GLY A 155 9.27 16.46 -3.40
CA GLY A 155 10.49 16.78 -4.13
C GLY A 155 10.27 16.92 -5.64
N ALA A 156 9.30 16.21 -6.22
CA ALA A 156 8.87 16.40 -7.60
C ALA A 156 8.13 17.73 -7.80
N LEU A 157 7.30 18.14 -6.84
CA LEU A 157 6.53 19.40 -6.89
C LEU A 157 7.35 20.62 -6.47
N PHE A 158 8.23 20.48 -5.48
CA PHE A 158 8.96 21.58 -4.85
C PHE A 158 10.48 21.32 -4.82
N PRO A 159 11.29 22.12 -5.54
CA PRO A 159 12.75 21.96 -5.58
C PRO A 159 13.42 22.05 -4.19
N THR A 160 12.83 22.82 -3.27
CA THR A 160 13.33 23.01 -1.90
C THR A 160 13.32 21.71 -1.10
N ILE A 161 12.31 20.86 -1.29
CA ILE A 161 12.18 19.59 -0.56
C ILE A 161 13.13 18.53 -1.13
N ARG A 162 13.34 18.51 -2.46
CA ARG A 162 14.36 17.65 -3.12
C ARG A 162 15.76 17.89 -2.54
N ARG A 163 16.14 19.15 -2.30
CA ARG A 163 17.46 19.51 -1.71
C ARG A 163 17.56 19.26 -0.21
N THR A 164 16.45 19.00 0.46
CA THR A 164 16.44 18.75 1.90
C THR A 164 16.95 17.33 2.17
N PRO A 165 17.87 17.14 3.13
CA PRO A 165 18.37 15.81 3.46
C PRO A 165 17.24 14.94 4.01
N TYR A 166 17.17 13.69 3.54
CA TYR A 166 16.14 12.71 3.90
C TYR A 166 15.90 12.61 5.42
N ARG A 167 16.97 12.64 6.22
CA ARG A 167 16.89 12.58 7.70
C ARG A 167 16.01 13.67 8.30
N LYS A 168 15.99 14.88 7.73
CA LYS A 168 15.12 15.98 8.21
C LYS A 168 13.66 15.71 7.85
N VAL A 169 13.40 15.25 6.62
CA VAL A 169 12.04 14.88 6.18
C VAL A 169 11.49 13.74 7.02
N PHE A 170 12.30 12.72 7.29
CA PHE A 170 11.95 11.62 8.19
C PHE A 170 11.57 12.11 9.59
N LEU A 171 12.37 13.01 10.17
CA LEU A 171 12.06 13.58 11.48
C LEU A 171 10.75 14.39 11.46
N TYR A 172 10.54 15.23 10.46
CA TYR A 172 9.31 16.03 10.34
C TYR A 172 8.07 15.15 10.17
N VAL A 173 8.14 14.13 9.33
CA VAL A 173 7.04 13.16 9.15
C VAL A 173 6.81 12.36 10.43
N GLY A 174 7.87 11.93 11.12
CA GLY A 174 7.76 11.24 12.41
C GLY A 174 7.09 12.09 13.49
N ILE A 175 7.50 13.36 13.63
CA ILE A 175 6.87 14.32 14.56
C ILE A 175 5.41 14.54 14.18
N TYR A 176 5.11 14.73 12.90
CA TYR A 176 3.75 14.90 12.40
C TYR A 176 2.86 13.69 12.75
N ILE A 177 3.31 12.47 12.45
CA ILE A 177 2.58 11.24 12.79
C ILE A 177 2.37 11.14 14.30
N GLY A 178 3.39 11.46 15.11
CA GLY A 178 3.29 11.46 16.57
C GLY A 178 2.25 12.46 17.10
N VAL A 179 2.32 13.71 16.65
CA VAL A 179 1.38 14.78 17.06
C VAL A 179 -0.05 14.44 16.64
N VAL A 180 -0.26 14.00 15.40
CA VAL A 180 -1.58 13.60 14.91
C VAL A 180 -2.09 12.40 15.71
N SER A 181 -1.25 11.41 16.00
CA SER A 181 -1.66 10.25 16.80
C SER A 181 -2.13 10.65 18.20
N VAL A 182 -1.39 11.52 18.88
CA VAL A 182 -1.78 12.06 20.20
C VAL A 182 -3.10 12.82 20.11
N PHE A 183 -3.26 13.67 19.09
CA PHE A 183 -4.50 14.42 18.87
C PHE A 183 -5.70 13.49 18.64
N VAL A 184 -5.55 12.47 17.79
CA VAL A 184 -6.65 11.53 17.55
C VAL A 184 -6.96 10.69 18.80
N MET A 185 -5.95 10.28 19.58
CA MET A 185 -6.20 9.63 20.88
C MET A 185 -6.98 10.54 21.83
N TRP A 186 -6.65 11.84 21.88
CA TRP A 186 -7.34 12.80 22.73
C TRP A 186 -8.81 13.01 22.32
N THR A 187 -9.12 12.95 21.02
CA THR A 187 -10.51 13.02 20.55
C THR A 187 -11.37 11.80 20.90
N GLY A 188 -10.78 10.74 21.48
CA GLY A 188 -11.51 9.53 21.88
C GLY A 188 -12.05 8.72 20.70
N MET A 189 -11.48 8.91 19.50
CA MET A 189 -11.92 8.23 18.28
C MET A 189 -11.72 6.72 18.43
N LYS A 190 -12.78 5.95 18.14
CA LYS A 190 -12.74 4.48 18.24
C LYS A 190 -11.78 3.91 17.16
N PRO A 191 -10.99 2.88 17.47
CA PRO A 191 -10.08 2.26 16.50
C PRO A 191 -10.75 1.79 15.21
N VAL A 192 -11.97 1.26 15.30
CA VAL A 192 -12.76 0.83 14.14
C VAL A 192 -13.04 2.01 13.19
N THR A 193 -13.36 3.19 13.74
CA THR A 193 -13.59 4.40 12.93
C THR A 193 -12.31 4.87 12.25
N MET A 194 -11.16 4.80 12.93
CA MET A 194 -9.87 5.09 12.31
C MET A 194 -9.57 4.14 11.15
N MET A 195 -9.84 2.84 11.33
CA MET A 195 -9.66 1.83 10.28
C MET A 195 -10.57 2.09 9.08
N ASP A 196 -11.85 2.40 9.30
CA ASP A 196 -12.80 2.77 8.23
C ASP A 196 -12.28 3.95 7.40
N ILE A 197 -11.85 5.03 8.06
CA ILE A 197 -11.32 6.24 7.39
C ILE A 197 -10.04 5.91 6.62
N ALA A 198 -9.10 5.21 7.26
CA ALA A 198 -7.83 4.83 6.66
C ALA A 198 -8.04 3.94 5.43
N ALA A 199 -8.97 2.99 5.49
CA ALA A 199 -9.32 2.14 4.36
C ALA A 199 -9.94 2.96 3.22
N MET A 200 -10.91 3.83 3.51
CA MET A 200 -11.50 4.67 2.46
C MET A 200 -10.43 5.50 1.72
N ILE A 201 -9.53 6.15 2.45
CA ILE A 201 -8.52 7.03 1.85
C ILE A 201 -7.43 6.20 1.15
N SER A 202 -6.83 5.24 1.86
CA SER A 202 -5.62 4.54 1.38
C SER A 202 -5.93 3.44 0.36
N THR A 203 -6.98 2.65 0.58
CA THR A 203 -7.28 1.50 -0.28
C THR A 203 -8.28 1.86 -1.36
N ASN A 204 -9.42 2.45 -1.04
CA ASN A 204 -10.43 2.73 -2.06
C ASN A 204 -10.00 3.86 -3.00
N ILE A 205 -9.87 5.08 -2.48
CA ILE A 205 -9.49 6.25 -3.29
C ILE A 205 -8.03 6.14 -3.74
N GLY A 206 -7.15 5.75 -2.81
CA GLY A 206 -5.72 5.64 -3.09
C GLY A 206 -5.40 4.64 -4.20
N ILE A 207 -5.85 3.38 -4.10
CA ILE A 207 -5.53 2.39 -5.15
C ILE A 207 -6.20 2.76 -6.46
N MET A 208 -7.41 3.33 -6.45
CA MET A 208 -8.05 3.85 -7.65
C MET A 208 -7.15 4.85 -8.38
N LEU A 209 -6.61 5.84 -7.66
CA LEU A 209 -5.67 6.82 -8.23
C LEU A 209 -4.39 6.18 -8.75
N VAL A 210 -3.86 5.17 -8.04
CA VAL A 210 -2.69 4.40 -8.52
C VAL A 210 -3.00 3.68 -9.82
N CYS A 211 -4.17 3.05 -9.96
CA CYS A 211 -4.56 2.37 -11.20
C CYS A 211 -4.59 3.36 -12.38
N TYR A 212 -5.15 4.55 -12.20
CA TYR A 212 -5.12 5.59 -13.24
C TYR A 212 -3.69 6.08 -13.52
N GLY A 213 -2.86 6.24 -12.48
CA GLY A 213 -1.45 6.57 -12.63
C GLY A 213 -0.68 5.52 -13.45
N VAL A 214 -0.93 4.23 -13.22
CA VAL A 214 -0.33 3.12 -13.98
C VAL A 214 -0.79 3.13 -15.43
N LEU A 215 -2.07 3.38 -15.70
CA LEU A 215 -2.59 3.50 -17.07
C LEU A 215 -1.94 4.69 -17.81
N TRP A 216 -1.79 5.82 -17.13
CA TRP A 216 -1.11 7.00 -17.66
C TRP A 216 0.38 6.71 -17.94
N LEU A 217 1.10 6.13 -16.98
CA LEU A 217 2.50 5.73 -17.15
C LEU A 217 2.69 4.77 -18.33
N ASN A 218 1.79 3.79 -18.48
CA ASN A 218 1.82 2.85 -19.59
C ASN A 218 1.58 3.52 -20.95
N ALA A 219 0.73 4.55 -21.01
CA ALA A 219 0.52 5.33 -22.22
C ALA A 219 1.76 6.16 -22.60
N SER A 220 2.47 6.69 -21.60
CA SER A 220 3.69 7.49 -21.75
C SER A 220 4.91 6.67 -22.19
N LEU A 221 4.94 5.37 -21.92
CA LEU A 221 6.06 4.49 -22.32
C LEU A 221 6.08 4.17 -23.84
N PRO A 222 7.27 3.96 -24.42
CA PRO A 222 7.41 3.43 -25.78
C PRO A 222 6.71 2.08 -25.94
N ARG A 223 6.23 1.77 -27.14
CA ARG A 223 5.38 0.59 -27.41
C ARG A 223 6.02 -0.72 -26.99
N GLU A 224 7.34 -0.80 -27.04
CA GLU A 224 8.14 -1.97 -26.71
C GLU A 224 8.18 -2.28 -25.20
N TYR A 225 7.94 -1.27 -24.35
CA TYR A 225 7.97 -1.38 -22.89
C TYR A 225 6.57 -1.39 -22.26
N ARG A 226 5.51 -1.30 -23.07
CA ARG A 226 4.13 -1.31 -22.58
C ARG A 226 3.75 -2.67 -22.02
N MET A 227 2.85 -2.65 -21.06
CA MET A 227 2.27 -3.86 -20.50
C MET A 227 1.55 -4.68 -21.58
N GLY A 228 1.60 -6.01 -21.43
CA GLY A 228 0.85 -6.91 -22.31
C GLY A 228 -0.66 -6.65 -22.24
N LYS A 229 -1.37 -6.92 -23.35
CA LYS A 229 -2.81 -6.63 -23.49
C LYS A 229 -3.67 -7.23 -22.37
N VAL A 230 -3.34 -8.43 -21.90
CA VAL A 230 -4.04 -9.10 -20.80
C VAL A 230 -3.96 -8.29 -19.50
N PHE A 231 -2.76 -7.81 -19.15
CA PHE A 231 -2.55 -6.99 -17.95
C PHE A 231 -3.22 -5.62 -18.09
N LEU A 232 -3.20 -5.02 -19.29
CA LEU A 232 -3.89 -3.76 -19.55
C LEU A 232 -5.40 -3.88 -19.31
N VAL A 233 -6.03 -4.90 -19.89
CA VAL A 233 -7.46 -5.16 -19.70
C VAL A 233 -7.76 -5.41 -18.22
N GLY A 234 -6.92 -6.21 -17.54
CA GLY A 234 -7.05 -6.44 -16.10
C GLY A 234 -7.02 -5.14 -15.28
N ILE A 235 -6.06 -4.25 -15.54
CA ILE A 235 -5.96 -2.96 -14.84
C ILE A 235 -7.16 -2.06 -15.13
N ILE A 236 -7.66 -2.02 -16.37
CA ILE A 236 -8.85 -1.24 -16.73
C ILE A 236 -10.07 -1.74 -15.96
N ILE A 237 -10.28 -3.06 -15.91
CA ILE A 237 -11.38 -3.67 -15.15
C ILE A 237 -11.23 -3.34 -13.66
N THR A 238 -10.04 -3.50 -13.09
CA THR A 238 -9.78 -3.17 -11.69
C THR A 238 -10.03 -1.70 -11.39
N ALA A 239 -9.59 -0.79 -12.26
CA ALA A 239 -9.85 0.65 -12.12
C ALA A 239 -11.35 0.95 -12.14
N ALA A 240 -12.10 0.35 -13.06
CA ALA A 240 -13.55 0.53 -13.14
C ALA A 240 -14.27 0.04 -11.87
N ILE A 241 -13.90 -1.14 -11.36
CA ILE A 241 -14.44 -1.70 -10.13
C ILE A 241 -14.12 -0.80 -8.94
N LEU A 242 -12.86 -0.38 -8.79
CA LEU A 242 -12.44 0.47 -7.68
C LEU A 242 -13.09 1.85 -7.72
N THR A 243 -13.33 2.42 -8.90
CA THR A 243 -14.07 3.68 -9.03
C THR A 243 -15.50 3.53 -8.53
N LEU A 244 -16.20 2.45 -8.90
CA LEU A 244 -17.54 2.15 -8.40
C LEU A 244 -17.55 1.94 -6.88
N VAL A 245 -16.64 1.12 -6.36
CA VAL A 245 -16.51 0.85 -4.92
C VAL A 245 -16.19 2.12 -4.15
N SER A 246 -15.31 2.98 -4.68
CA SER A 246 -14.93 4.25 -4.04
C SER A 246 -16.11 5.20 -3.98
N ALA A 247 -16.87 5.34 -5.08
CA ALA A 247 -18.07 6.18 -5.10
C ALA A 247 -19.10 5.73 -4.06
N VAL A 248 -19.37 4.42 -3.99
CA VAL A 248 -20.28 3.86 -2.98
C VAL A 248 -19.73 4.07 -1.56
N SER A 249 -18.43 3.85 -1.34
CA SER A 249 -17.82 4.00 -0.01
C SER A 249 -17.88 5.44 0.50
N VAL A 250 -17.64 6.43 -0.36
CA VAL A 250 -17.73 7.85 0.00
C VAL A 250 -19.16 8.23 0.39
N THR A 251 -20.15 7.82 -0.41
CA THR A 251 -21.57 8.12 -0.10
C THR A 251 -22.03 7.47 1.20
N GLN A 252 -21.59 6.26 1.50
CA GLN A 252 -21.94 5.56 2.73
C GLN A 252 -21.20 6.11 3.95
N MET A 253 -19.93 6.47 3.84
CA MET A 253 -19.22 7.14 4.93
C MET A 253 -19.83 8.51 5.23
N TRP A 254 -20.23 9.25 4.20
CA TRP A 254 -20.97 10.50 4.36
C TRP A 254 -22.26 10.24 5.14
N ALA A 255 -23.06 9.26 4.76
CA ALA A 255 -24.28 8.90 5.48
C ALA A 255 -24.02 8.43 6.93
N LYS A 256 -22.93 7.69 7.18
CA LYS A 256 -22.61 7.13 8.51
C LYS A 256 -22.11 8.18 9.51
N TYR A 257 -21.40 9.21 9.06
CA TYR A 257 -20.70 10.15 9.93
C TYR A 257 -21.18 11.61 9.83
N LEU A 258 -21.83 11.99 8.72
CA LEU A 258 -22.25 13.37 8.44
C LEU A 258 -23.72 13.49 8.04
N GLY A 259 -24.36 12.38 7.65
CA GLY A 259 -25.80 12.31 7.46
C GLY A 259 -26.50 12.06 8.79
N ASN A 260 -27.48 12.90 9.11
CA ASN A 260 -28.46 12.61 10.16
C ASN A 260 -29.24 11.33 9.84
#